data_AF-A0A1G7B6A3-F1
#
_entry.id   AF-A0A1G7B6A3-F1
#
_cell.length_a   1.000
_cell.length_b   1.000
_cell.length_c   1.000
_cell.angle_alpha   90.00
_cell.angle_beta   90.00
_cell.angle_gamma   90.00
#
_symmetry.space_group_name_H-M   'P 1'
#
loop_
_entity.id
_entity.type
_entity.pdbx_description
1 polymer ?
#
loop_
_entity_poly.entity_id
_entity_poly.type
_entity_poly.pdbx_seq_one_letter_code
_entity_poly.pdbx_strand_id
1 'polypeptide(L)'
;MKETEAPPTGWYIDLLTDFGVKRIFGSTQKELLNAFLNELFKGCKVICDLVYNQQENNGPARHYRKAIFDVTCTGADGEIFIIEVQRTIQKRFIDRAIFYTASRLHE
;
A
#
# COMPACT_ATOMS: atom_id res chain seq x y z
N MET A 1 -35.38 -23.97 12.70
CA MET A 1 -34.05 -23.35 12.53
C MET A 1 -34.10 -22.60 11.21
N LYS A 2 -33.97 -21.26 11.21
CA LYS A 2 -33.95 -20.50 9.96
C LYS A 2 -32.60 -20.73 9.28
N GLU A 3 -32.62 -21.24 8.06
CA GLU A 3 -31.45 -21.23 7.18
C GLU A 3 -30.94 -19.79 7.09
N THR A 4 -29.68 -19.59 7.46
CA THR A 4 -28.99 -18.34 7.22
C THR A 4 -28.63 -18.34 5.74
N GLU A 5 -29.52 -17.82 4.90
CA GLU A 5 -29.20 -17.58 3.49
C GLU A 5 -27.90 -16.78 3.41
N ALA A 6 -26.90 -17.33 2.70
CA ALA A 6 -25.67 -16.62 2.43
C ALA A 6 -26.02 -15.30 1.73
N PRO A 7 -25.37 -14.18 2.09
CA PRO A 7 -25.70 -12.88 1.51
C PRO A 7 -25.62 -12.96 -0.02
N PRO A 8 -26.53 -12.29 -0.75
CA PRO A 8 -26.55 -12.33 -2.20
C PRO A 8 -25.16 -11.93 -2.73
N THR A 9 -24.71 -12.62 -3.79
CA THR A 9 -23.40 -12.43 -4.43
C THR A 9 -23.34 -11.07 -5.13
N GLY A 10 -23.28 -10.01 -4.32
CA GLY A 10 -23.24 -8.61 -4.68
C GLY A 10 -22.05 -7.93 -4.02
N TRP A 11 -20.95 -7.88 -4.78
CA TRP A 11 -19.97 -6.78 -4.79
C TRP A 11 -19.17 -6.54 -3.50
N TYR A 12 -18.67 -7.59 -2.87
CA TYR A 12 -17.54 -7.44 -1.95
C TYR A 12 -16.33 -6.92 -2.74
N ILE A 13 -15.68 -5.88 -2.21
CA ILE A 13 -14.42 -5.37 -2.73
C ILE A 13 -13.29 -6.10 -2.00
N ASP A 14 -12.51 -6.91 -2.72
CA ASP A 14 -11.30 -7.51 -2.17
C ASP A 14 -10.21 -6.45 -2.01
N LEU A 15 -9.99 -5.99 -0.77
CA LEU A 15 -8.92 -5.07 -0.38
C LEU A 15 -7.50 -5.65 -0.60
N LEU A 16 -7.37 -6.93 -0.93
CA LEU A 16 -6.10 -7.52 -1.32
C LEU A 16 -5.88 -7.46 -2.84
N THR A 17 -6.75 -6.77 -3.59
CA THR A 17 -6.57 -6.51 -5.02
C THR A 17 -6.17 -5.07 -5.28
N ASP A 18 -5.41 -4.86 -6.35
CA ASP A 18 -5.08 -3.53 -6.87
C ASP A 18 -6.33 -2.68 -7.09
N PHE A 19 -7.38 -3.29 -7.66
CA PHE A 19 -8.68 -2.65 -7.84
C PHE A 19 -9.30 -2.23 -6.51
N GLY A 20 -9.36 -3.13 -5.52
CA GLY A 20 -10.08 -2.87 -4.29
C GLY A 20 -9.41 -1.82 -3.42
N VAL A 21 -8.08 -1.87 -3.30
CA VAL A 21 -7.35 -0.80 -2.61
C VAL A 21 -7.50 0.51 -3.36
N LYS A 22 -7.24 0.58 -4.67
CA LYS A 22 -7.35 1.85 -5.40
C LYS A 22 -8.77 2.44 -5.38
N ARG A 23 -9.78 1.59 -5.28
CA ARG A 23 -11.18 1.99 -5.15
C ARG A 23 -11.48 2.67 -3.80
N ILE A 24 -10.89 2.17 -2.72
CA ILE A 24 -11.14 2.65 -1.35
C ILE A 24 -10.13 3.73 -0.93
N PHE A 25 -8.85 3.50 -1.18
CA PHE A 25 -7.73 4.38 -0.86
C PHE A 25 -7.16 5.07 -2.11
N GLY A 26 -8.03 5.52 -3.02
CA GLY A 26 -7.60 6.31 -4.17
C GLY A 26 -7.04 7.68 -3.75
N SER A 27 -6.48 8.43 -4.71
CA SER A 27 -5.90 9.76 -4.47
C SER A 27 -6.89 10.77 -3.85
N THR A 28 -8.20 10.59 -4.08
CA THR A 28 -9.27 11.43 -3.51
C THR A 28 -9.57 11.11 -2.04
N GLN A 29 -9.06 10.01 -1.49
CA GLN A 29 -9.35 9.51 -0.14
C GLN A 29 -8.05 9.31 0.67
N LYS A 30 -7.08 10.21 0.48
CA LYS A 30 -5.78 10.21 1.21
C LYS A 30 -5.96 10.17 2.73
N GLU A 31 -6.93 10.91 3.26
CA GLU A 31 -7.23 10.93 4.70
C GLU A 31 -7.67 9.56 5.24
N LEU A 32 -8.44 8.80 4.46
CA LEU A 32 -8.87 7.46 4.85
C LEU A 32 -7.68 6.50 4.92
N LEU A 33 -6.76 6.59 3.96
CA LEU A 33 -5.52 5.82 3.98
C LEU A 33 -4.66 6.20 5.18
N ASN A 34 -4.53 7.50 5.46
CA ASN A 34 -3.76 7.99 6.59
C ASN A 34 -4.31 7.47 7.93
N ALA A 35 -5.63 7.56 8.13
CA ALA A 35 -6.29 7.04 9.33
C ALA A 35 -6.11 5.52 9.48
N PHE A 36 -6.28 4.77 8.38
CA PHE A 36 -6.09 3.33 8.38
C PHE A 36 -4.66 2.92 8.76
N LEU A 37 -3.66 3.57 8.15
CA LEU A 37 -2.25 3.26 8.42
C LEU A 37 -1.84 3.66 9.84
N ASN A 38 -2.32 4.80 10.36
CA ASN A 38 -2.03 5.21 11.74
C ASN A 38 -2.60 4.21 12.76
N GLU A 39 -3.81 3.68 12.53
CA GLU A 39 -4.33 2.61 13.41
C GLU A 39 -3.55 1.29 13.23
N LEU A 40 -3.14 0.96 12.00
CA LEU A 40 -2.36 -0.25 11.73
C LEU A 40 -0.96 -0.22 12.40
N PHE A 41 -0.31 0.94 12.41
CA PHE A 41 1.04 1.14 12.98
C PHE A 41 1.03 1.75 14.37
N LYS A 42 -0.11 1.76 15.06
CA LYS A 42 -0.26 2.32 16.40
C LYS A 42 0.78 1.76 17.37
N GLY A 43 1.52 2.65 18.02
CA GLY A 43 2.61 2.30 18.94
C GLY A 43 3.96 2.04 18.28
N CYS A 44 4.03 2.01 16.95
CA CYS A 44 5.26 1.88 16.18
C CYS A 44 5.62 3.18 15.46
N LYS A 45 4.66 3.78 14.74
CA LYS A 45 4.85 4.98 13.91
C LYS A 45 3.59 5.85 13.92
N VAL A 46 3.79 7.16 13.79
CA VAL A 46 2.72 8.14 13.60
C VAL A 46 2.96 8.85 12.28
N ILE A 47 2.02 8.73 11.35
CA ILE A 47 2.12 9.31 10.00
C ILE A 47 1.42 10.67 9.99
N CYS A 48 2.19 11.72 9.71
CA CYS A 48 1.70 13.10 9.58
C CYS A 48 1.27 13.43 8.16
N ASP A 49 2.02 12.94 7.17
CA ASP A 49 1.71 13.12 5.76
C ASP A 49 2.06 11.88 4.95
N LEU A 50 1.39 11.69 3.81
CA LEU A 50 1.68 10.63 2.87
C LEU A 50 1.52 11.07 1.42
N VAL A 51 2.38 10.57 0.54
CA VAL A 51 2.33 10.84 -0.90
C VAL A 51 2.27 9.52 -1.65
N TYR A 52 1.31 9.39 -2.58
CA TYR A 52 1.28 8.27 -3.51
C TYR A 52 2.47 8.39 -4.45
N ASN A 53 3.31 7.37 -4.47
CA ASN A 53 4.38 7.31 -5.42
C ASN A 53 3.79 6.97 -6.80
N GLN A 54 4.24 7.70 -7.83
CA GLN A 54 3.88 7.33 -9.19
C GLN A 54 4.55 6.01 -9.54
N GLN A 55 3.75 4.99 -9.86
CA GLN A 55 4.28 3.81 -10.52
C GLN A 55 4.70 4.21 -11.94
N GLU A 56 5.96 4.64 -12.12
CA GLU A 56 6.52 4.84 -13.44
C GLU A 56 6.31 3.57 -14.28
N ASN A 57 5.57 3.73 -15.37
CA ASN A 57 5.07 2.64 -16.19
C ASN A 57 6.12 2.07 -17.14
N ASN A 58 7.42 2.12 -16.81
CA ASN A 58 8.50 1.90 -17.78
C ASN A 58 9.37 0.70 -17.38
N GLY A 59 8.91 -0.51 -17.68
CA GLY A 59 9.74 -1.72 -17.63
C GLY A 59 8.99 -2.99 -18.06
N PRO A 60 9.60 -3.89 -18.87
CA PRO A 60 8.92 -4.96 -19.61
C PRO A 60 8.41 -6.14 -18.76
N ALA A 61 8.43 -6.03 -17.44
CA ALA A 61 8.20 -7.14 -16.52
C ALA A 61 6.82 -7.06 -15.84
N ARG A 62 5.74 -7.10 -16.62
CA ARG A 62 4.35 -7.16 -16.11
C ARG A 62 4.12 -8.35 -15.15
N HIS A 63 4.96 -9.38 -15.20
CA HIS A 63 4.91 -10.54 -14.29
C HIS A 63 5.55 -10.33 -12.90
N TYR A 64 6.39 -9.31 -12.71
CA TYR A 64 7.10 -9.07 -11.43
C TYR A 64 6.46 -7.98 -10.57
N ARG A 65 5.50 -7.21 -11.12
CA ARG A 65 4.72 -6.23 -10.36
C ARG A 65 3.63 -6.94 -9.55
N LYS A 66 3.93 -7.13 -8.26
CA LYS A 66 3.05 -7.75 -7.25
C LYS A 66 2.81 -6.83 -6.04
N ALA A 67 3.28 -5.59 -6.11
CA ALA A 67 2.94 -4.52 -5.20
C ALA A 67 1.61 -3.91 -5.62
N ILE A 68 0.68 -3.82 -4.67
CA ILE A 68 -0.67 -3.29 -4.82
C ILE A 68 -0.63 -1.76 -4.83
N PHE A 69 0.20 -1.15 -3.97
CA PHE A 69 0.48 0.28 -3.97
C PHE A 69 1.68 0.61 -3.06
N ASP A 70 2.32 1.75 -3.34
CA ASP A 70 3.43 2.30 -2.58
C ASP A 70 3.17 3.77 -2.20
N VAL A 71 3.44 4.09 -0.94
CA VAL A 71 3.33 5.46 -0.41
C VAL A 71 4.60 5.84 0.33
N THR A 72 5.01 7.09 0.16
CA THR A 72 6.06 7.71 0.96
C THR A 72 5.39 8.47 2.10
N CYS A 73 5.79 8.19 3.34
CA CYS A 73 5.22 8.76 4.55
C CYS A 73 6.24 9.67 5.25
N THR A 74 5.75 10.76 5.82
CA THR A 74 6.48 11.60 6.76
C THR A 74 5.93 11.34 8.16
N GLY A 75 6.81 10.90 9.06
CA GLY A 75 6.47 10.62 10.44
C GLY A 75 6.46 11.85 11.33
N ALA A 76 5.96 11.69 12.55
CA ALA A 76 5.88 12.77 13.54
C ALA A 76 7.25 13.33 13.97
N ASP A 77 8.30 12.52 13.91
CA ASP A 77 9.67 12.93 14.25
C ASP A 77 10.42 13.49 13.02
N GLY A 78 9.71 13.70 11.91
CA GLY A 78 10.27 14.16 10.64
C GLY A 78 10.95 13.06 9.83
N GLU A 79 10.88 11.80 10.27
CA GLU A 79 11.47 10.69 9.53
C GLU A 79 10.68 10.37 8.26
N ILE A 80 11.38 9.95 7.21
CA ILE A 80 10.78 9.53 5.94
C ILE A 80 10.88 8.03 5.82
N PHE A 81 9.76 7.37 5.52
CA PHE A 81 9.72 5.93 5.30
C PHE A 81 8.71 5.55 4.22
N ILE A 82 8.92 4.38 3.63
CA ILE A 82 8.09 3.88 2.53
C ILE A 82 7.25 2.72 3.05
N ILE A 83 5.95 2.73 2.73
CA ILE A 83 5.05 1.61 2.93
C ILE A 83 4.71 1.02 1.56
N GLU A 84 5.03 -0.26 1.36
CA GLU A 84 4.70 -1.04 0.15
C GLU A 84 3.76 -2.18 0.54
N VAL A 85 2.56 -2.20 -0.06
CA VAL A 85 1.61 -3.30 0.12
C VAL A 85 1.78 -4.30 -1.02
N GLN A 86 1.93 -5.59 -0.71
CA GLN A 86 2.19 -6.64 -1.71
C GLN A 86 1.43 -7.94 -1.42
N ARG A 87 0.96 -8.61 -2.47
CA ARG A 87 0.27 -9.93 -2.39
C ARG A 87 1.09 -11.05 -3.00
N THR A 88 2.39 -11.07 -2.73
CA THR A 88 3.28 -12.15 -3.18
C THR A 88 4.37 -12.44 -2.16
N ILE A 89 4.88 -13.66 -2.22
CA ILE A 89 6.23 -13.96 -1.76
C ILE A 89 7.20 -13.38 -2.81
N GLN A 90 8.04 -12.42 -2.40
CA GLN A 90 9.13 -11.90 -3.24
C GLN A 90 10.42 -12.67 -2.93
N LYS A 91 11.06 -13.27 -3.94
CA LYS A 91 12.28 -14.08 -3.75
C LYS A 91 13.55 -13.27 -3.40
N ARG A 92 13.46 -11.93 -3.32
CA ARG A 92 14.57 -11.00 -3.06
C ARG A 92 14.06 -9.69 -2.41
N PHE A 93 13.34 -9.82 -1.30
CA PHE A 93 12.76 -8.65 -0.62
C PHE A 93 13.84 -7.66 -0.15
N ILE A 94 14.93 -8.16 0.43
CA ILE A 94 16.03 -7.33 0.96
C ILE A 94 16.69 -6.50 -0.15
N ASP A 95 17.04 -7.11 -1.28
CA ASP A 95 17.67 -6.40 -2.40
C ASP A 95 16.79 -5.25 -2.92
N ARG A 96 15.47 -5.45 -2.94
CA ARG A 96 14.51 -4.40 -3.34
C ARG A 96 14.42 -3.29 -2.31
N ALA A 97 14.36 -3.64 -1.02
CA ALA A 97 14.36 -2.65 0.06
C ALA A 97 15.63 -1.78 0.02
N ILE A 98 16.79 -2.39 -0.24
CA ILE A 98 18.06 -1.66 -0.41
C ILE A 98 18.00 -0.76 -1.64
N PHE A 99 17.55 -1.27 -2.80
CA PHE A 99 17.45 -0.48 -4.03
C PHE A 99 16.57 0.75 -3.85
N TYR A 100 15.37 0.60 -3.29
CA TYR A 100 14.45 1.72 -3.06
C TYR A 100 15.00 2.75 -2.08
N THR A 101 15.65 2.27 -1.01
CA THR A 101 16.27 3.17 -0.02
C THR A 101 17.43 3.94 -0.64
N ALA A 102 18.29 3.26 -1.40
CA ALA A 102 19.45 3.87 -2.04
C ALA A 102 19.05 4.82 -3.17
N SER A 103 18.05 4.49 -3.99
CA SER A 103 17.60 5.36 -5.09
C SER A 103 17.03 6.68 -4.59
N ARG A 104 16.47 6.72 -3.38
CA ARG A 104 15.96 7.94 -2.74
C ARG A 104 17.06 8.84 -2.15
N LEU A 105 18.23 8.28 -1.82
CA LEU A 105 19.38 9.05 -1.29
C LEU A 105 20.15 9.82 -2.37
N HIS A 106 19.90 9.52 -3.64
CA HIS A 106 20.57 10.12 -4.79
C HIS A 106 19.81 11.29 -5.44
N GLU A 107 18.80 11.85 -4.75
CA GLU A 107 18.13 13.10 -5.13
C GLU A 107 18.90 14.34 -4.66
#